data_AF-A0A969N4X1-F1
#
_entry.id   AF-A0A969N4X1-F1
#
_cell.length_a   1.000
_cell.length_b   1.000
_cell.length_c   1.000
_cell.angle_alpha   90.00
_cell.angle_beta   90.00
_cell.angle_gamma   90.00
#
_symmetry.space_group_name_H-M   'P 1'
#
loop_
_entity.id
_entity.type
_entity.pdbx_description
1 polymer ?
#
loop_
_entity_poly.entity_id
_entity_poly.type
_entity_poly.pdbx_seq_one_letter_code
_entity_poly.pdbx_strand_id
1 'polypeptide(L)'
;MITFKQACLIAMVWGSMVTGLAPAFALPPPEDQPEERLRTEIILEARSPMDGEPLTAAEYAELEAQLEAESRNIGIVPPDVRRIIGLLRLRKALRTILPFF
;
A
#
# COMPACT_ATOMS: atom_id res chain seq x y z
N MET A 1 -66.74 -17.80 6.68
CA MET A 1 -66.60 -17.36 8.09
C MET A 1 -65.25 -17.82 8.61
N ILE A 2 -64.24 -16.96 8.48
CA ILE A 2 -62.91 -17.14 9.08
C ILE A 2 -62.99 -16.51 10.48
N THR A 3 -62.69 -17.26 11.52
CA THR A 3 -62.88 -16.80 12.92
C THR A 3 -61.76 -15.85 13.34
N PHE A 4 -62.08 -14.87 14.19
CA PHE A 4 -61.21 -13.79 14.67
C PHE A 4 -59.82 -14.26 15.16
N LYS A 5 -59.73 -15.50 15.66
CA LYS A 5 -58.47 -16.15 16.07
C LYS A 5 -57.49 -16.36 14.90
N GLN A 6 -57.97 -16.71 13.70
CA GLN A 6 -57.13 -16.96 12.52
C GLN A 6 -56.59 -15.66 11.90
N ALA A 7 -57.35 -14.56 11.96
CA ALA A 7 -56.88 -13.25 11.51
C ALA A 7 -55.72 -12.73 12.38
N CYS A 8 -55.78 -12.96 13.69
CA CYS A 8 -54.73 -12.54 14.63
C CYS A 8 -53.42 -13.34 14.43
N LEU A 9 -53.53 -14.64 14.12
CA LEU A 9 -52.38 -15.51 13.85
C LEU A 9 -51.66 -15.11 12.54
N ILE A 10 -52.40 -14.70 11.52
CA ILE A 10 -51.81 -14.22 10.25
C ILE A 10 -51.15 -12.85 10.46
N ALA A 11 -51.75 -11.95 11.25
CA ALA A 11 -51.13 -10.65 11.56
C ALA A 11 -49.82 -10.79 12.37
N MET A 12 -49.73 -11.78 13.27
CA MET A 12 -48.51 -12.06 14.04
C MET A 12 -47.37 -12.61 13.17
N VAL A 13 -47.67 -13.42 12.16
CA VAL A 13 -46.66 -14.03 11.29
C VAL A 13 -46.05 -13.02 10.30
N TRP A 14 -46.82 -12.04 9.85
CA TRP A 14 -46.33 -11.01 8.91
C TRP A 14 -45.59 -9.86 9.61
N GLY A 15 -45.89 -9.59 10.89
CA GLY A 15 -45.20 -8.57 11.67
C GLY A 15 -43.75 -8.92 12.05
N SER A 16 -43.36 -10.20 11.97
CA SER A 16 -42.04 -10.65 12.39
C SER A 16 -40.97 -10.55 11.28
N MET A 17 -41.36 -10.24 10.03
CA MET A 17 -40.46 -10.29 8.88
C MET A 17 -39.81 -8.95 8.52
N VAL A 18 -39.83 -7.97 9.43
CA VAL A 18 -39.13 -6.69 9.27
C VAL A 18 -38.31 -6.41 10.54
N THR A 19 -37.36 -7.29 10.83
CA THR A 19 -36.27 -6.95 11.76
C THR A 19 -35.20 -6.26 10.93
N GLY A 20 -35.13 -4.93 11.07
CA GLY A 20 -34.24 -4.08 10.30
C GLY A 20 -32.76 -4.44 10.51
N LEU A 21 -32.04 -4.61 9.40
CA LEU A 21 -30.59 -4.38 9.39
C LEU A 21 -30.39 -2.88 9.64
N ALA A 22 -30.09 -2.50 10.87
CA ALA A 22 -29.52 -1.18 11.14
C ALA A 22 -28.10 -1.19 10.53
N PRO A 23 -27.76 -0.27 9.61
CA PRO A 23 -26.38 -0.11 9.18
C PRO A 23 -25.57 0.35 10.39
N ALA A 24 -24.63 -0.48 10.84
CA ALA A 24 -23.65 -0.09 11.83
C ALA A 24 -22.70 0.93 11.17
N PHE A 25 -23.07 2.21 11.21
CA PHE A 25 -22.14 3.31 11.05
C PHE A 25 -21.27 3.35 12.30
N ALA A 26 -20.29 2.45 12.37
CA ALA A 26 -19.20 2.57 13.32
C ALA A 26 -18.31 3.72 12.84
N LEU A 27 -18.59 4.93 13.32
CA LEU A 27 -17.61 6.00 13.26
C LEU A 27 -16.37 5.53 14.04
N PRO A 28 -15.16 5.79 13.54
CA PRO A 28 -13.96 5.55 14.32
C PRO A 28 -14.07 6.29 15.67
N PRO A 29 -13.43 5.77 16.73
CA PRO A 29 -13.48 6.40 18.05
C PRO A 29 -13.06 7.88 17.92
N PRO A 30 -13.71 8.80 18.67
CA PRO A 30 -13.49 10.24 18.52
C PRO A 30 -12.06 10.69 18.83
N GLU A 31 -11.27 9.84 19.50
CA GLU A 31 -9.84 10.01 19.74
C GLU A 31 -8.98 9.79 18.48
N ASP A 32 -9.47 9.01 17.50
CA ASP A 32 -8.76 8.76 16.25
C ASP A 32 -8.95 9.93 15.28
N GLN A 33 -7.83 10.48 14.82
CA GLN A 33 -7.84 11.51 13.80
C GLN A 33 -8.37 10.93 12.48
N PRO A 34 -9.38 11.56 11.84
CA PRO A 34 -9.94 11.05 10.60
C PRO A 34 -8.89 11.06 9.48
N GLU A 35 -8.89 10.02 8.65
CA GLU A 35 -7.94 9.84 7.56
C GLU A 35 -7.92 11.01 6.58
N GLU A 36 -9.06 11.66 6.36
CA GLU A 36 -9.19 12.83 5.49
C GLU A 36 -8.30 13.99 5.96
N ARG A 37 -8.08 14.12 7.28
CA ARG A 37 -7.14 15.11 7.82
C ARG A 37 -5.69 14.70 7.63
N LEU A 38 -5.34 13.43 7.87
CA LEU A 38 -3.98 12.93 7.65
C LEU A 38 -3.55 13.04 6.18
N ARG A 39 -4.47 12.80 5.24
CA ARG A 39 -4.22 12.96 3.80
C ARG A 39 -4.02 14.41 3.36
N THR A 40 -4.47 15.37 4.16
CA THR A 40 -4.34 16.81 3.88
C THR A 40 -3.26 17.49 4.72
N GLU A 41 -2.61 16.76 5.62
CA GLU A 41 -1.50 17.25 6.43
C GLU A 41 -0.25 17.41 5.56
N ILE A 42 0.26 18.64 5.49
CA ILE A 42 1.51 18.94 4.78
C ILE A 42 2.64 18.76 5.79
N ILE A 43 3.40 17.68 5.64
CA ILE A 43 4.59 17.41 6.45
C ILE A 43 5.69 18.39 6.02
N LEU A 44 5.87 19.46 6.81
CA LEU A 44 6.89 20.49 6.56
C LEU A 44 8.24 20.15 7.21
N GLU A 45 8.24 19.26 8.19
CA GLU A 45 9.41 18.87 8.97
C GLU A 45 10.07 17.63 8.38
N ALA A 46 11.40 17.64 8.29
CA ALA A 46 12.16 16.44 7.97
C ALA A 46 11.97 15.41 9.09
N ARG A 47 11.77 14.15 8.72
CA ARG A 47 11.51 13.02 9.63
C ARG A 47 12.51 11.92 9.39
N SER A 48 12.91 11.21 10.44
CA SER A 48 13.76 10.01 10.32
C SER A 48 13.04 8.95 9.47
N PRO A 49 13.68 8.35 8.45
CA PRO A 49 13.10 7.28 7.64
C PRO A 49 12.80 5.99 8.41
N MET A 50 13.50 5.78 9.54
CA MET A 50 13.39 4.56 10.34
C MET A 50 12.30 4.69 11.41
N ASP A 51 12.26 5.84 12.10
CA ASP A 51 11.47 6.00 13.33
C ASP A 51 10.38 7.07 13.23
N GLY A 52 10.37 7.90 12.18
CA GLY A 52 9.36 8.96 12.00
C GLY A 52 9.46 10.12 13.01
N GLU A 53 10.50 10.17 13.82
CA GLU A 53 10.80 11.29 14.71
C GLU A 53 11.28 12.52 13.92
N PRO A 54 11.01 13.75 14.40
CA PRO A 54 11.46 14.97 13.72
C PRO A 54 12.99 15.05 13.76
N LEU A 55 13.57 15.34 12.60
CA LEU A 55 15.00 15.40 12.39
C LEU A 55 15.50 16.84 12.51
N THR A 56 16.66 17.05 13.13
CA THR A 56 17.27 18.38 13.16
C THR A 56 17.84 18.76 11.78
N ALA A 57 18.02 20.06 11.53
CA ALA A 57 18.56 20.54 10.25
C ALA A 57 19.96 19.99 9.93
N ALA A 58 20.79 19.76 10.96
CA ALA A 58 22.13 19.20 10.80
C ALA A 58 22.09 17.72 10.40
N GLU A 59 21.29 16.92 11.11
CA GLU A 59 21.10 15.50 10.81
C GLU A 59 20.45 15.29 9.44
N TYR A 60 19.54 16.18 9.04
CA TYR A 60 18.95 16.15 7.69
C TYR A 60 19.99 16.39 6.60
N ALA A 61 20.88 17.37 6.78
CA ALA A 61 21.95 17.64 5.82
C ALA A 61 22.93 16.46 5.69
N GLU A 62 23.23 15.77 6.80
CA GLU A 62 24.05 14.56 6.77
C GLU A 62 23.36 13.40 6.04
N LEU A 63 22.05 13.21 6.28
CA LEU A 63 21.25 12.20 5.59
C LEU A 63 21.18 12.48 4.09
N GLU A 64 20.97 13.73 3.70
CA GLU A 64 20.95 14.16 2.30
C GLU A 64 22.30 13.85 1.62
N ALA A 65 23.42 14.17 2.27
CA ALA A 65 24.75 13.86 1.76
C ALA A 65 25.00 12.35 1.56
N GLN A 66 24.49 11.51 2.47
CA GLN A 66 24.58 10.05 2.36
C GLN A 66 23.77 9.53 1.16
N LEU A 67 22.53 10.01 1.02
CA LEU A 67 21.66 9.64 -0.10
C LEU A 67 22.21 10.11 -1.44
N GLU A 68 22.81 11.30 -1.50
CA GLU A 68 23.52 11.76 -2.70
C GLU A 68 24.72 10.85 -3.04
N ALA A 69 25.50 10.44 -2.04
CA ALA A 69 26.64 9.56 -2.26
C ALA A 69 26.20 8.17 -2.76
N GLU A 70 25.11 7.62 -2.21
CA GLU A 70 24.55 6.34 -2.65
C GLU A 70 23.92 6.45 -4.04
N SER A 71 23.17 7.52 -4.31
CA SER A 71 22.52 7.74 -5.60
C SER A 71 23.50 7.82 -6.77
N ARG A 72 24.71 8.35 -6.55
CA ARG A 72 25.80 8.35 -7.56
C ARG A 72 26.24 6.95 -7.97
N ASN A 73 26.04 5.95 -7.12
CA ASN A 73 26.38 4.56 -7.40
C ASN A 73 25.23 3.77 -8.05
N ILE A 74 24.03 4.34 -8.11
CA ILE A 74 22.87 3.72 -8.77
C ILE A 74 23.16 3.62 -10.28
N GLY A 75 23.14 2.40 -10.80
CA GLY A 75 23.39 2.11 -12.22
C GLY A 75 24.83 1.72 -12.56
N ILE A 76 25.76 1.75 -11.59
CA ILE A 76 27.11 1.21 -11.79
C ILE A 76 27.05 -0.31 -11.69
N VAL A 77 26.97 -0.97 -12.84
CA VAL A 77 27.05 -2.44 -12.92
C VAL A 77 28.46 -2.89 -12.54
N PRO A 78 28.63 -3.81 -11.56
CA PRO A 78 29.93 -4.35 -11.19
C PRO A 78 30.70 -4.89 -12.40
N PRO A 79 32.04 -4.77 -12.42
CA PRO A 79 32.85 -5.16 -13.58
C PRO A 79 32.65 -6.64 -13.96
N ASP A 80 32.46 -7.51 -12.98
CA ASP A 80 32.23 -8.94 -13.20
C ASP A 80 30.89 -9.21 -13.87
N VAL A 81 29.82 -8.54 -13.42
CA VAL A 81 28.49 -8.64 -14.02
C VAL A 81 28.51 -8.12 -15.46
N ARG A 82 29.23 -7.02 -15.72
CA ARG A 82 29.42 -6.49 -17.07
C ARG A 82 30.09 -7.50 -18.00
N ARG A 83 31.12 -8.21 -17.52
CA ARG A 83 31.79 -9.27 -18.26
C ARG A 83 30.83 -10.42 -18.59
N ILE A 84 30.08 -10.89 -17.60
CA ILE A 84 29.10 -11.97 -17.77
C ILE A 84 28.04 -11.58 -18.82
N ILE A 85 27.48 -10.37 -18.73
CA ILE A 85 26.53 -9.86 -19.73
C ILE A 85 27.15 -9.86 -21.13
N GLY A 86 28.41 -9.45 -21.26
CA GLY A 86 29.15 -9.49 -22.53
C GLY A 86 29.25 -10.91 -23.10
N LEU A 87 29.62 -11.90 -22.27
CA LEU A 87 29.71 -13.30 -22.67
C LEU A 87 28.34 -13.87 -23.09
N LEU A 88 27.27 -13.53 -22.39
CA LEU A 88 25.91 -13.93 -22.74
C LEU A 88 25.47 -13.34 -24.09
N ARG A 89 25.78 -12.07 -24.34
CA ARG A 89 25.50 -11.42 -25.63
C ARG A 89 26.29 -12.08 -26.76
N LEU A 90 27.56 -12.39 -26.55
CA LEU A 90 28.39 -13.09 -27.52
C LEU A 90 27.83 -14.50 -27.82
N ARG A 91 27.50 -15.28 -26.77
CA ARG A 91 26.87 -16.59 -26.91
C ARG A 91 25.58 -16.52 -27.73
N LYS A 92 24.74 -15.52 -27.46
CA LYS A 92 23.50 -15.29 -28.22
C LYS A 92 23.80 -15.01 -29.69
N ALA A 93 24.75 -14.13 -29.99
CA ALA A 93 25.14 -13.82 -31.36
C ALA A 93 25.68 -15.05 -32.11
N LEU A 94 26.55 -15.85 -31.47
CA LEU A 94 27.07 -17.08 -32.06
C LEU A 94 25.96 -18.08 -32.37
N ARG A 95 25.00 -18.26 -31.45
CA ARG A 95 23.84 -19.15 -31.68
C ARG A 95 22.91 -18.65 -32.78
N THR A 96 22.83 -17.33 -32.98
CA THR A 96 22.06 -16.74 -34.10
C THR A 96 22.74 -16.98 -35.44
N ILE A 97 24.07 -16.90 -35.51
CA ILE A 97 24.84 -17.06 -36.76
C ILE A 97 25.03 -18.54 -37.12
N LEU A 98 25.19 -19.41 -36.12
CA LEU A 98 25.40 -20.84 -36.29
C LEU A 98 24.20 -21.63 -35.74
N PRO A 99 23.08 -21.71 -36.49
CA PRO A 99 21.84 -22.33 -36.02
C PRO A 99 21.89 -23.87 -35.98
N PHE A 100 23.06 -24.48 -36.20
CA PHE A 100 23.23 -25.93 -36.40
C PHE A 100 24.22 -26.58 -35.41
N PHE A 101 24.68 -25.83 -34.40
CA PHE A 101 25.39 -26.35 -33.22
C PHE A 101 24.60 -26.07 -31.94
#